data_AF-A0A955K4L4-F1
#
_entry.id   AF-A0A955K4L4-F1
#
_cell.length_a   1.000
_cell.length_b   1.000
_cell.length_c   1.000
_cell.angle_alpha   90.00
_cell.angle_beta   90.00
_cell.angle_gamma   90.00
#
_symmetry.space_group_name_H-M   'P 1'
#
loop_
_entity.id
_entity.type
_entity.pdbx_description
1 polymer ?
#
loop_
_entity_poly.entity_id
_entity_poly.type
_entity_poly.pdbx_seq_one_letter_code
_entity_poly.pdbx_strand_id
1 'polypeptide(L)'
;LENVAQKQKTVDYKKIVAGAHESQRNRNSGKLNCLLSAKQLNKFGQLSTEAKHFLDQAAHSLKFSSRAYIRIVRVARTIADLEHSEEISKNHIGEALQYRQRDSIL
;
A
#
# COMPACT_ATOMS: atom_id res chain seq x y z
N LEU A 1 2.86 -27.10 -21.44
CA LEU A 1 3.83 -26.54 -20.47
C LEU A 1 3.36 -25.20 -19.89
N GLU A 2 2.76 -24.31 -20.69
CA GLU A 2 2.24 -22.99 -20.22
C GLU A 2 1.16 -23.08 -19.13
N ASN A 3 0.24 -24.05 -19.21
CA ASN A 3 -0.85 -24.23 -18.23
C ASN A 3 -0.38 -24.60 -16.80
N VAL A 4 0.79 -25.21 -16.65
CA VAL A 4 1.32 -25.58 -15.33
C VAL A 4 2.04 -24.39 -14.68
N ALA A 5 2.81 -23.64 -15.46
CA ALA A 5 3.51 -22.44 -14.99
C ALA A 5 2.54 -21.33 -14.57
N GLN A 6 1.44 -21.15 -15.31
CA GLN A 6 0.42 -20.16 -14.98
C GLN A 6 -0.36 -20.56 -13.71
N LYS A 7 -0.66 -21.85 -13.53
CA LYS A 7 -1.30 -22.39 -12.33
C LYS A 7 -0.41 -22.32 -11.09
N GLN A 8 0.89 -22.57 -11.21
CA GLN A 8 1.87 -22.39 -10.14
C GLN A 8 1.99 -20.91 -9.71
N LYS A 9 2.10 -19.99 -10.68
CA LYS A 9 2.10 -18.55 -10.39
C LYS A 9 0.84 -18.11 -9.64
N THR A 10 -0.35 -18.57 -10.05
CA THR A 10 -1.61 -18.25 -9.36
C THR A 10 -1.63 -18.76 -7.91
N VAL A 11 -1.09 -19.96 -7.65
CA VAL A 11 -1.01 -20.51 -6.29
C VAL A 11 -0.05 -19.69 -5.42
N ASP A 12 1.05 -19.19 -6.01
CA ASP A 12 2.03 -18.37 -5.31
C ASP A 12 1.44 -17.01 -4.90
N TYR A 13 0.79 -16.31 -5.83
CA TYR A 13 0.14 -15.03 -5.52
C TYR A 13 -0.98 -15.16 -4.48
N LYS A 14 -1.73 -16.27 -4.48
CA LYS A 14 -2.74 -16.52 -3.45
C LYS A 14 -2.12 -16.59 -2.06
N LYS A 15 -0.94 -17.19 -1.92
CA LYS A 15 -0.22 -17.27 -0.63
C LYS A 15 0.27 -15.90 -0.19
N ILE A 16 0.87 -15.13 -1.09
CA ILE A 16 1.36 -13.77 -0.81
C ILE A 16 0.21 -12.88 -0.31
N VAL A 17 -0.92 -12.88 -1.04
CA VAL A 17 -2.09 -12.07 -0.66
C VAL A 17 -2.68 -12.53 0.67
N ALA A 18 -2.72 -13.85 0.93
CA ALA A 18 -3.17 -14.37 2.22
C ALA A 18 -2.29 -13.90 3.38
N GLY A 19 -0.97 -13.93 3.20
CA GLY A 19 0.00 -13.41 4.18
C GLY A 19 -0.18 -11.91 4.44
N ALA A 20 -0.32 -11.11 3.38
CA ALA A 20 -0.57 -9.66 3.52
C ALA A 20 -1.88 -9.38 4.29
N HIS A 21 -2.95 -10.12 4.02
CA HIS A 21 -4.21 -9.99 4.75
C HIS A 21 -4.10 -10.40 6.22
N GLU A 22 -3.27 -11.39 6.53
CA GLU A 22 -3.01 -11.79 7.92
C GLU A 22 -2.25 -10.70 8.67
N SER A 23 -1.16 -10.17 8.10
CA SER A 23 -0.44 -9.01 8.66
C SER A 23 -1.36 -7.81 8.89
N GLN A 24 -2.26 -7.53 7.96
CA GLN A 24 -3.27 -6.46 8.12
C GLN A 24 -4.20 -6.72 9.29
N ARG A 25 -4.76 -7.93 9.41
CA ARG A 25 -5.66 -8.25 10.53
C ARG A 25 -4.94 -8.16 11.87
N ASN A 26 -3.71 -8.65 11.95
CA ASN A 26 -2.92 -8.60 13.18
C ASN A 26 -2.65 -7.16 13.61
N ARG A 27 -2.24 -6.30 12.68
CA ARG A 27 -1.94 -4.89 12.95
C ARG A 27 -3.19 -4.04 13.21
N ASN A 28 -4.24 -4.23 12.41
CA ASN A 28 -5.38 -3.30 12.34
C ASN A 28 -6.59 -3.72 13.18
N SER A 29 -6.39 -4.48 14.25
CA SER A 29 -7.47 -4.98 15.10
C SER A 29 -8.53 -5.79 14.32
N GLY A 30 -8.06 -6.72 13.48
CA GLY A 30 -8.89 -7.64 12.71
C GLY A 30 -9.40 -7.09 11.38
N LYS A 31 -9.02 -5.87 10.98
CA LYS A 31 -9.53 -5.24 9.75
C LYS A 31 -8.54 -5.27 8.60
N LEU A 32 -9.06 -5.42 7.38
CA LEU A 32 -8.27 -5.20 6.17
C LEU A 32 -8.01 -3.71 5.94
N ASN A 33 -6.94 -3.38 5.23
CA ASN A 33 -6.53 -2.01 4.94
C ASN A 33 -7.64 -1.21 4.23
N CYS A 34 -8.40 -1.86 3.33
CA CYS A 34 -9.53 -1.24 2.62
C CYS A 34 -10.67 -0.78 3.56
N LEU A 35 -10.81 -1.38 4.74
CA LEU A 35 -11.87 -1.09 5.71
C LEU A 35 -11.47 -0.05 6.77
N LEU A 36 -10.23 0.43 6.75
CA LEU A 36 -9.78 1.42 7.74
C LEU A 36 -10.42 2.78 7.49
N SER A 37 -10.76 3.49 8.56
CA SER A 37 -11.01 4.94 8.48
C SER A 37 -9.70 5.72 8.31
N ALA A 38 -9.77 7.00 7.94
CA ALA A 38 -8.59 7.87 7.86
C ALA A 38 -7.82 7.94 9.20
N LYS A 39 -8.55 8.04 10.31
CA LYS A 39 -7.96 8.04 11.67
C LYS A 39 -7.24 6.73 11.97
N GLN A 40 -7.82 5.60 11.59
CA GLN A 40 -7.18 4.29 11.76
C GLN A 40 -5.97 4.12 10.83
N LEU A 41 -6.05 4.62 9.61
CA LEU A 41 -4.92 4.59 8.69
C LEU A 41 -3.75 5.43 9.21
N ASN A 42 -3.99 6.58 9.84
CA ASN A 42 -2.90 7.33 10.49
C ASN A 42 -2.29 6.58 11.68
N LYS A 43 -3.06 5.72 12.35
CA LYS A 43 -2.57 4.89 13.46
C LYS A 43 -1.77 3.68 12.99
N PHE A 44 -2.24 2.99 11.95
CA PHE A 44 -1.68 1.71 11.50
C PHE A 44 -0.81 1.82 10.24
N GLY A 45 -0.87 2.94 9.53
CA GLY A 45 -0.04 3.28 8.37
C GLY A 45 1.21 4.03 8.80
N GLN A 46 2.03 3.40 9.66
CA GLN A 46 3.28 3.97 10.14
C GLN A 46 4.22 4.23 8.97
N LEU A 47 4.50 5.51 8.72
CA LEU A 47 5.42 5.97 7.70
C LEU A 47 6.80 6.14 8.34
N SER A 48 7.84 5.66 7.66
CA SER A 48 9.20 6.08 8.03
C SER A 48 9.34 7.59 7.85
N THR A 49 10.27 8.21 8.57
CA THR A 49 10.54 9.66 8.46
C THR A 49 10.79 10.08 7.01
N GLU A 50 11.57 9.28 6.29
CA GLU A 50 11.89 9.51 4.87
C GLU A 50 10.66 9.39 3.98
N ALA A 51 9.80 8.40 4.22
CA ALA A 51 8.56 8.19 3.48
C ALA A 51 7.60 9.36 3.68
N LYS A 52 7.44 9.82 4.92
CA LYS A 52 6.60 10.96 5.27
C LYS A 52 7.09 12.23 4.56
N HIS A 53 8.38 12.55 4.68
CA HIS A 53 8.95 13.73 4.04
C HIS A 53 8.80 13.69 2.52
N PHE A 54 9.04 12.54 1.90
CA PHE A 54 8.86 12.36 0.46
C PHE A 54 7.40 12.52 0.03
N LEU A 55 6.46 11.94 0.79
CA LEU A 55 5.03 12.08 0.52
C LEU A 55 4.56 13.54 0.67
N ASP A 56 5.03 14.25 1.69
CA ASP A 56 4.69 15.65 1.93
C ASP A 56 5.19 16.55 0.77
N GLN A 57 6.41 16.31 0.27
CA GLN A 57 6.93 16.99 -0.92
C GLN A 57 6.11 16.70 -2.17
N ALA A 58 5.79 15.42 -2.41
CA ALA A 58 4.97 15.04 -3.56
C ALA A 58 3.56 15.66 -3.47
N ALA A 59 2.97 15.69 -2.28
CA ALA A 59 1.67 16.30 -2.03
C ALA A 59 1.68 17.80 -2.31
N HIS A 60 2.75 18.52 -1.95
CA HIS A 60 2.91 19.93 -2.26
C HIS A 60 3.07 20.16 -3.77
N SER A 61 4.02 19.48 -4.41
CA SER A 61 4.32 19.67 -5.84
C SER A 61 3.16 19.28 -6.76
N LEU A 62 2.43 18.23 -6.42
CA LEU A 62 1.29 17.72 -7.20
C LEU A 62 -0.06 18.26 -6.71
N LYS A 63 -0.06 19.21 -5.75
CA LYS A 63 -1.25 19.85 -5.17
C LYS A 63 -2.33 18.84 -4.72
N PHE A 64 -1.92 17.85 -3.94
CA PHE A 64 -2.83 16.82 -3.44
C PHE A 64 -3.87 17.41 -2.48
N SER A 65 -5.12 16.99 -2.66
CA SER A 65 -6.10 17.11 -1.60
C SER A 65 -5.79 16.13 -0.46
N SER A 66 -6.33 16.39 0.73
CA SER A 66 -6.20 15.47 1.87
C SER A 66 -6.69 14.05 1.53
N ARG A 67 -7.69 13.93 0.66
CA ARG A 67 -8.19 12.63 0.17
C ARG A 67 -7.17 11.92 -0.71
N ALA A 68 -6.47 12.65 -1.57
CA ALA A 68 -5.41 12.09 -2.41
C ALA A 68 -4.23 11.60 -1.54
N TYR A 69 -3.84 12.39 -0.54
CA TYR A 69 -2.81 11.99 0.44
C TYR A 69 -3.15 10.67 1.13
N ILE A 70 -4.36 10.58 1.70
CA ILE A 70 -4.84 9.37 2.39
C ILE A 70 -4.88 8.16 1.45
N ARG A 71 -5.27 8.36 0.18
CA ARG A 71 -5.26 7.27 -0.81
C ARG A 71 -3.85 6.77 -1.10
N ILE A 72 -2.87 7.66 -1.24
CA ILE A 72 -1.48 7.25 -1.44
C ILE A 72 -0.96 6.44 -0.25
N VAL A 73 -1.19 6.90 0.99
CA VAL A 73 -0.83 6.15 2.19
C VAL A 73 -1.49 4.77 2.19
N ARG A 74 -2.77 4.68 1.79
CA ARG A 74 -3.49 3.40 1.76
C ARG A 74 -2.88 2.43 0.76
N VAL A 75 -2.61 2.88 -0.46
CA VAL A 75 -1.98 2.04 -1.49
C VAL A 75 -0.60 1.59 -1.04
N ALA A 76 0.22 2.52 -0.55
CA ALA A 76 1.55 2.21 -0.04
C ALA A 76 1.54 1.22 1.13
N ARG A 77 0.53 1.28 2.01
CA ARG A 77 0.34 0.29 3.08
C ARG A 77 0.08 -1.12 2.54
N THR A 78 -0.74 -1.25 1.51
CA THR A 78 -0.97 -2.56 0.85
C THR A 78 0.31 -3.08 0.20
N ILE A 79 1.08 -2.22 -0.46
CA ILE A 79 2.38 -2.60 -1.05
C ILE A 79 3.32 -3.11 0.05
N ALA A 80 3.46 -2.35 1.14
CA ALA A 80 4.26 -2.76 2.30
C ALA A 80 3.80 -4.11 2.89
N ASP A 81 2.48 -4.37 2.92
CA ASP A 81 1.94 -5.65 3.41
C ASP A 81 2.28 -6.83 2.48
N LEU A 82 2.30 -6.61 1.16
CA LEU A 82 2.70 -7.61 0.19
C LEU A 82 4.21 -7.92 0.26
N GLU A 83 5.02 -6.95 0.69
CA GLU A 83 6.46 -7.10 0.91
C GLU A 83 6.82 -7.51 2.36
N HIS A 84 5.82 -7.77 3.20
CA HIS A 84 6.00 -8.09 4.63
C HIS A 84 6.80 -7.04 5.43
N SER A 85 6.71 -5.77 5.02
CA SER A 85 7.35 -4.64 5.72
C SER A 85 6.43 -4.07 6.80
N GLU A 86 6.92 -3.94 8.03
CA GLU A 86 6.18 -3.32 9.13
C GLU A 86 5.94 -1.83 8.91
N GLU A 87 6.92 -1.11 8.37
CA GLU A 87 6.82 0.32 8.06
C GLU A 87 6.55 0.59 6.58
N ILE A 88 5.92 1.73 6.29
CA ILE A 88 5.80 2.27 4.94
C ILE A 88 7.08 3.05 4.62
N SER A 89 7.90 2.50 3.73
CA SER A 89 9.14 3.11 3.24
C SER A 89 8.88 4.12 2.10
N LYS A 90 9.92 4.89 1.76
CA LYS A 90 9.91 5.80 0.61
C LYS A 90 9.61 5.07 -0.70
N ASN A 91 10.08 3.84 -0.86
CA ASN A 91 9.86 3.03 -2.06
C ASN A 91 8.38 2.69 -2.24
N HIS A 92 7.69 2.29 -1.17
CA HIS A 92 6.25 2.01 -1.23
C HIS A 92 5.43 3.25 -1.61
N ILE A 93 5.82 4.43 -1.11
CA ILE A 93 5.21 5.71 -1.53
C ILE A 93 5.46 5.97 -3.02
N GLY A 94 6.71 5.80 -3.47
CA GLY A 94 7.09 6.01 -4.87
C GLY A 94 6.30 5.12 -5.82
N GLU A 95 6.10 3.86 -5.46
CA GLU A 95 5.30 2.92 -6.25
C GLU A 95 3.81 3.28 -6.23
N ALA A 96 3.26 3.64 -5.06
CA ALA A 96 1.87 4.11 -4.96
C ALA A 96 1.59 5.35 -5.81
N LEU A 97 2.54 6.29 -5.88
CA LEU A 97 2.48 7.46 -6.75
C LEU A 97 2.49 7.09 -8.23
N GLN A 98 3.33 6.12 -8.63
CA GLN A 98 3.39 5.62 -10.01
C GLN A 98 2.08 4.96 -10.43
N TYR A 99 1.45 4.15 -9.57
CA TYR A 99 0.13 3.57 -9.87
C TYR A 99 -0.92 4.66 -10.09
N ARG A 100 -0.95 5.69 -9.22
CA ARG A 100 -1.88 6.80 -9.38
C ARG A 100 -1.71 7.53 -10.71
N GLN A 101 -0.47 7.77 -11.16
CA GLN A 101 -0.23 8.41 -12.46
C GLN A 101 -0.80 7.59 -13.62
N ARG A 102 -0.65 6.25 -13.57
CA ARG A 102 -1.20 5.35 -14.60
C ARG A 102 -2.73 5.34 -14.59
N ASP A 103 -3.35 5.35 -13.41
CA ASP A 103 -4.81 5.38 -13.27
C ASP A 103 -5.44 6.71 -13.72
N SER A 104 -4.65 7.80 -13.73
CA SER A 104 -5.13 9.15 -14.08
C SER A 104 -5.15 9.42 -15.60
N ILE A 105 -4.67 8.47 -16.42
CA ILE A 105 -4.50 8.62 -17.88
C ILE A 105 -5.62 7.89 -18.67
N LEU A 106 -6.62 7.32 -17.99
CA LEU A 106 -7.84 6.77 -18.59
C LEU A 106 -9.03 7.71 -18.36
#